data_AF-A0A928VY82-F1
#
_entry.id   AF-A0A928VY82-F1
#
_cell.length_a   1.000
_cell.length_b   1.000
_cell.length_c   1.000
_cell.angle_alpha   90.00
_cell.angle_beta   90.00
_cell.angle_gamma   90.00
#
_symmetry.space_group_name_H-M   'P 1'
#
loop_
_entity.id
_entity.type
_entity.pdbx_description
1 polymer ?
#
loop_
_entity_poly.entity_id
_entity_poly.type
_entity_poly.pdbx_seq_one_letter_code
_entity_poly.pdbx_strand_id
1 'polypeptide(L)'
;MPKGRKPPKPKPQQLLVEGKNDRHVIWALCQKYQLPKVFSVEVPSEEENSLENDGQGIELLLKGIPDRLRQENLQTLGIVVDADLDLSARWQSVSDRLKSCGYTQIPSSPPADGWVYEQSELPRIGVWLMPDNQLSGMLEDFVARLMSPDDNLRPKADTILEEIEREQLNRYTSVHHAKALIHTWLAWQKKPGMPMGQAITAQVLGDDETIALAFVKWLDRLFNPNANLSTS
;
A
#
# COMPACT_ATOMS: atom_id res chain seq x y z
N MET A 1 -34.85 -0.50 -17.81
CA MET A 1 -33.42 -0.65 -17.48
C MET A 1 -33.05 0.42 -16.46
N PRO A 2 -32.50 0.08 -15.28
CA PRO A 2 -32.04 1.11 -14.35
C PRO A 2 -30.84 1.81 -15.00
N LYS A 3 -30.86 3.15 -15.04
CA LYS A 3 -29.73 3.97 -15.47
C LYS A 3 -28.52 3.60 -14.61
N GLY A 4 -27.45 3.10 -15.23
CA GLY A 4 -26.20 2.83 -14.53
C GLY A 4 -25.79 4.06 -13.73
N ARG A 5 -25.60 3.90 -12.42
CA ARG A 5 -25.05 4.96 -11.57
C ARG A 5 -23.69 5.33 -12.17
N LYS A 6 -23.53 6.58 -12.59
CA LYS A 6 -22.21 7.11 -12.92
C LYS A 6 -21.30 6.86 -11.70
N PRO A 7 -20.06 6.37 -11.89
CA PRO A 7 -19.13 6.23 -10.78
C PRO A 7 -18.98 7.59 -10.09
N PRO A 8 -18.87 7.61 -8.75
CA PRO A 8 -18.65 8.86 -8.02
C PRO A 8 -17.42 9.56 -8.58
N LYS A 9 -17.48 10.90 -8.69
CA LYS A 9 -16.31 11.68 -9.10
C LYS A 9 -15.17 11.45 -8.10
N PRO A 10 -13.93 11.27 -8.57
CA PRO A 10 -12.80 11.04 -7.67
C PRO A 10 -12.59 12.28 -6.80
N LYS A 11 -12.21 12.05 -5.54
CA LYS A 11 -12.04 13.12 -4.56
C LYS A 11 -10.84 14.01 -4.93
N PRO A 12 -10.79 15.26 -4.42
CA PRO A 12 -9.61 16.12 -4.57
C PRO A 12 -8.33 15.54 -3.95
N GLN A 13 -8.47 14.64 -2.98
CA GLN A 13 -7.37 13.95 -2.35
C GLN A 13 -7.46 12.47 -2.69
N GLN A 14 -6.40 11.90 -3.25
CA GLN A 14 -6.37 10.53 -3.77
C GLN A 14 -5.12 9.81 -3.28
N LEU A 15 -5.25 8.53 -2.95
CA LEU A 15 -4.14 7.61 -2.67
C LEU A 15 -4.14 6.55 -3.76
N LEU A 16 -3.13 6.56 -4.62
CA LEU A 16 -2.96 5.60 -5.70
C LEU A 16 -2.18 4.39 -5.20
N VAL A 17 -2.74 3.19 -5.41
CA VAL A 17 -2.19 1.91 -4.93
C VAL A 17 -2.21 0.89 -6.07
N GLU A 18 -1.37 -0.14 -6.02
CA GLU A 18 -1.18 -1.07 -7.15
C GLU A 18 -2.42 -1.92 -7.42
N GLY A 19 -3.01 -2.50 -6.37
CA GLY A 19 -4.08 -3.49 -6.51
C GLY A 19 -5.30 -3.29 -5.59
N LYS A 20 -6.30 -4.13 -5.82
CA LYS A 20 -7.54 -4.14 -5.02
C LYS A 20 -7.28 -4.60 -3.58
N ASN A 21 -6.32 -5.49 -3.37
CA ASN A 21 -5.95 -5.98 -2.04
C ASN A 21 -5.35 -4.85 -1.19
N ASP A 22 -4.45 -4.05 -1.75
CA ASP A 22 -3.88 -2.84 -1.12
C ASP A 22 -4.97 -1.90 -0.66
N ARG A 23 -5.91 -1.60 -1.56
CA ARG A 23 -7.05 -0.74 -1.27
C ARG A 23 -7.84 -1.24 -0.06
N HIS A 24 -8.12 -2.53 0.01
CA HIS A 24 -8.88 -3.12 1.11
C HIS A 24 -8.09 -3.13 2.43
N VAL A 25 -6.78 -3.41 2.39
CA VAL A 25 -5.91 -3.34 3.58
C VAL A 25 -5.84 -1.91 4.11
N ILE A 26 -5.59 -0.92 3.24
CA ILE A 26 -5.50 0.48 3.62
C ILE A 26 -6.84 0.99 4.18
N TRP A 27 -7.98 0.63 3.59
CA TRP A 27 -9.29 0.97 4.15
C TRP A 27 -9.52 0.36 5.53
N ALA A 28 -9.05 -0.86 5.78
CA ALA A 28 -9.16 -1.49 7.10
C ALA A 28 -8.30 -0.75 8.13
N LEU A 29 -7.07 -0.36 7.78
CA LEU A 29 -6.21 0.47 8.63
C LEU A 29 -6.84 1.83 8.92
N CYS A 30 -7.34 2.53 7.89
CA CYS A 30 -8.01 3.82 8.06
C CYS A 30 -9.19 3.72 9.02
N GLN A 31 -9.97 2.63 8.97
CA GLN A 31 -11.07 2.40 9.90
C GLN A 31 -10.58 2.09 11.32
N LYS A 32 -9.59 1.21 11.46
CA LYS A 32 -9.00 0.82 12.76
C LYS A 32 -8.45 2.05 13.50
N TYR A 33 -7.72 2.91 12.80
CA TYR A 33 -7.08 4.11 13.36
C TYR A 33 -7.94 5.38 13.21
N GLN A 34 -9.21 5.25 12.79
CA GLN A 34 -10.18 6.34 12.72
C GLN A 34 -9.73 7.56 11.89
N LEU A 35 -9.01 7.31 10.79
CA LEU A 35 -8.58 8.39 9.90
C LEU A 35 -9.78 9.08 9.24
N PRO A 36 -9.76 10.42 9.08
CA PRO A 36 -10.80 11.15 8.37
C PRO A 36 -11.00 10.64 6.93
N LYS A 37 -12.25 10.51 6.49
CA LYS A 37 -12.60 10.06 5.12
C LYS A 37 -12.44 11.18 4.08
N VAL A 38 -11.32 11.91 4.11
CA VAL A 38 -11.06 13.09 3.25
C VAL A 38 -10.48 12.73 1.88
N PHE A 39 -9.87 11.55 1.75
CA PHE A 39 -9.31 11.05 0.48
C PHE A 39 -10.04 9.81 -0.04
N SER A 40 -9.77 9.43 -1.28
CA SER A 40 -10.19 8.15 -1.88
C SER A 40 -8.96 7.29 -2.18
N VAL A 41 -9.11 5.96 -2.14
CA VAL A 41 -8.04 5.02 -2.50
C VAL A 41 -8.36 4.47 -3.88
N GLU A 42 -7.50 4.79 -4.83
CA GLU A 42 -7.64 4.59 -6.26
C GLU A 42 -6.68 3.51 -6.74
N VAL A 43 -7.10 2.71 -7.72
CA VAL A 43 -6.24 1.75 -8.43
C VAL A 43 -6.10 2.17 -9.89
N PRO A 44 -5.02 1.80 -10.60
CA PRO A 44 -4.96 1.86 -12.06
C PRO A 44 -6.13 1.06 -12.67
N SER A 45 -6.62 1.51 -13.83
CA SER A 45 -7.94 1.19 -14.41
C SER A 45 -8.45 -0.25 -14.17
N GLU A 46 -9.74 -0.40 -13.83
CA GLU A 46 -10.34 -1.71 -13.48
C GLU A 46 -10.38 -2.70 -14.66
N GLU A 47 -10.31 -2.23 -15.91
CA GLU A 47 -10.35 -3.05 -17.12
C GLU A 47 -8.97 -3.69 -17.41
N GLU A 48 -7.86 -3.00 -17.14
CA GLU A 48 -6.49 -3.49 -17.36
C GLU A 48 -5.99 -4.38 -16.20
N ASN A 49 -6.49 -4.16 -14.98
CA ASN A 49 -6.17 -4.93 -13.78
C ASN A 49 -6.94 -6.27 -13.66
N SER A 50 -7.57 -6.74 -14.74
CA SER A 50 -8.38 -7.99 -14.77
C SER A 50 -7.52 -9.26 -14.82
N LEU A 51 -6.23 -9.13 -15.10
CA LEU A 51 -5.28 -10.24 -15.15
C LEU A 51 -4.43 -10.14 -13.89
N GLU A 52 -4.53 -11.13 -13.01
CA GLU A 52 -3.68 -11.32 -11.82
C GLU A 52 -2.22 -11.61 -12.23
N ASN A 53 -1.60 -10.67 -12.96
CA ASN A 53 -0.19 -10.71 -13.29
C ASN A 53 0.53 -9.81 -12.30
N ASP A 54 1.17 -10.44 -11.30
CA ASP A 54 1.90 -9.88 -10.15
C ASP A 54 3.13 -8.99 -10.54
N GLY A 55 3.02 -8.17 -11.58
CA GLY A 55 4.06 -7.25 -12.05
C GLY A 55 3.59 -6.14 -13.00
N GLN A 56 2.33 -6.14 -13.47
CA GLN A 56 1.80 -5.05 -14.30
C GLN A 56 1.22 -3.89 -13.46
N GLY A 57 0.87 -4.14 -12.19
CA GLY A 57 0.26 -3.16 -11.30
C GLY A 57 1.10 -1.90 -11.14
N ILE A 58 2.39 -2.05 -10.80
CA ILE A 58 3.33 -0.94 -10.71
C ILE A 58 3.48 -0.17 -12.03
N GLU A 59 3.64 -0.85 -13.16
CA GLU A 59 3.83 -0.17 -14.44
C GLU A 59 2.62 0.70 -14.80
N LEU A 60 1.42 0.14 -14.62
CA LEU A 60 0.17 0.87 -14.84
C LEU A 60 0.03 2.03 -13.86
N LEU A 61 0.42 1.84 -12.60
CA LEU A 61 0.44 2.89 -11.58
C LEU A 61 1.36 4.04 -12.01
N LEU A 62 2.62 3.74 -12.33
CA LEU A 62 3.60 4.74 -12.75
C LEU A 62 3.14 5.45 -14.04
N LYS A 63 2.60 4.69 -15.01
CA LYS A 63 2.01 5.25 -16.24
C LYS A 63 0.85 6.19 -15.94
N GLY A 64 0.02 5.89 -14.93
CA GLY A 64 -1.12 6.72 -14.54
C GLY A 64 -0.77 8.02 -13.79
N ILE A 65 0.44 8.16 -13.21
CA ILE A 65 0.80 9.33 -12.37
C ILE A 65 0.56 10.69 -13.08
N PRO A 66 1.03 10.95 -14.31
CA PRO A 66 0.85 12.27 -14.94
C PRO A 66 -0.59 12.54 -15.31
N ASP A 67 -1.36 11.51 -15.67
CA ASP A 67 -2.80 11.68 -15.94
C ASP A 67 -3.56 12.06 -14.68
N ARG A 68 -3.20 11.46 -13.54
CA ARG A 68 -3.73 11.85 -12.23
C ARG A 68 -3.35 13.29 -11.89
N LEU A 69 -2.08 13.65 -12.02
CA LEU A 69 -1.58 14.99 -11.72
C LEU A 69 -2.19 16.09 -12.61
N ARG A 70 -2.69 15.75 -13.80
CA ARG A 70 -3.41 16.67 -14.70
C ARG A 70 -4.89 16.85 -14.35
N GLN A 71 -5.44 16.13 -13.38
CA GLN A 71 -6.84 16.29 -12.98
C GLN A 71 -7.05 17.67 -12.33
N GLU A 72 -7.94 18.47 -12.91
CA GLU A 72 -8.16 19.88 -12.50
C GLU A 72 -8.50 20.05 -11.02
N ASN A 73 -9.14 19.06 -10.38
CA ASN A 73 -9.57 19.13 -8.99
C ASN A 73 -8.63 18.41 -8.01
N LEU A 74 -7.50 17.88 -8.47
CA LEU A 74 -6.56 17.16 -7.61
C LEU A 74 -5.74 18.15 -6.77
N GLN A 75 -5.86 18.03 -5.46
CA GLN A 75 -5.12 18.80 -4.46
C GLN A 75 -3.99 17.99 -3.84
N THR A 76 -4.19 16.68 -3.66
CA THR A 76 -3.22 15.81 -3.00
C THR A 76 -3.22 14.43 -3.64
N LEU A 77 -2.03 13.94 -3.97
CA LEU A 77 -1.81 12.58 -4.44
C LEU A 77 -0.86 11.86 -3.49
N GLY A 78 -1.33 10.76 -2.91
CA GLY A 78 -0.46 9.76 -2.30
C GLY A 78 -0.18 8.64 -3.29
N ILE A 79 1.01 8.07 -3.22
CA ILE A 79 1.43 6.92 -4.01
C ILE A 79 1.93 5.86 -3.03
N VAL A 80 1.35 4.66 -3.10
CA VAL A 80 1.84 3.48 -2.39
C VAL A 80 2.25 2.45 -3.44
N VAL A 81 3.48 1.97 -3.34
CA VAL A 81 4.05 0.99 -4.26
C VAL A 81 4.85 -0.05 -3.49
N ASP A 82 4.86 -1.28 -3.99
CA ASP A 82 5.71 -2.34 -3.49
C ASP A 82 7.16 -2.07 -3.87
N ALA A 83 8.11 -2.38 -2.98
CA ALA A 83 9.54 -2.28 -3.29
C ALA A 83 10.08 -3.53 -4.00
N ASP A 84 9.30 -4.63 -3.99
CA ASP A 84 9.66 -5.94 -4.53
C ASP A 84 11.05 -6.39 -4.06
N LEU A 85 12.01 -6.49 -4.98
CA LEU A 85 13.38 -6.94 -4.70
C LEU A 85 14.37 -5.79 -4.49
N ASP A 86 14.07 -4.58 -4.98
CA ASP A 86 15.01 -3.47 -4.98
C ASP A 86 14.30 -2.14 -4.66
N LEU A 87 14.33 -1.79 -3.37
CA LEU A 87 13.86 -0.52 -2.84
C LEU A 87 14.46 0.70 -3.56
N SER A 88 15.75 0.66 -3.87
CA SER A 88 16.45 1.81 -4.48
C SER A 88 15.99 2.00 -5.93
N ALA A 89 15.91 0.92 -6.70
CA ALA A 89 15.41 0.97 -8.07
C ALA A 89 13.93 1.39 -8.13
N ARG A 90 13.10 0.94 -7.19
CA ARG A 90 11.70 1.35 -7.10
C ARG A 90 11.56 2.83 -6.74
N TRP A 91 12.29 3.30 -5.73
CA TRP A 91 12.32 4.72 -5.37
C TRP A 91 12.77 5.59 -6.55
N GLN A 92 13.82 5.18 -7.25
CA GLN A 92 14.31 5.87 -8.43
C GLN A 92 13.25 5.95 -9.53
N SER A 93 12.53 4.85 -9.79
CA SER A 93 11.47 4.80 -10.80
C SER A 93 10.32 5.77 -10.49
N VAL A 94 9.86 5.81 -9.22
CA VAL A 94 8.85 6.78 -8.78
C VAL A 94 9.40 8.21 -8.87
N SER A 95 10.63 8.42 -8.42
CA SER A 95 11.29 9.74 -8.42
C SER A 95 11.42 10.30 -9.83
N ASP A 96 11.86 9.51 -10.80
CA ASP A 96 12.03 9.96 -12.18
C ASP A 96 10.70 10.27 -12.84
N ARG A 97 9.66 9.50 -12.51
CA ARG A 97 8.29 9.81 -12.94
C ARG A 97 7.83 11.15 -12.38
N LEU A 98 8.06 11.43 -11.11
CA LEU A 98 7.68 12.70 -10.49
C LEU A 98 8.51 13.89 -11.00
N LYS A 99 9.82 13.70 -11.24
CA LYS A 99 10.66 14.72 -11.90
C LYS A 99 10.13 15.08 -13.29
N SER A 100 9.70 14.08 -14.06
CA SER A 100 9.08 14.32 -15.38
C SER A 100 7.77 15.11 -15.30
N CYS A 101 7.14 15.16 -14.12
CA CYS A 101 5.93 15.94 -13.85
C CYS A 101 6.21 17.31 -13.21
N GLY A 102 7.48 17.69 -13.02
CA GLY A 102 7.88 19.01 -12.51
C GLY A 102 8.22 19.09 -11.02
N TYR A 103 8.23 17.97 -10.28
CA TYR A 103 8.71 17.97 -8.89
C TYR A 103 10.24 18.02 -8.85
N THR A 104 10.81 18.91 -8.03
CA THR A 104 12.26 19.21 -8.07
C THR A 104 13.04 18.77 -6.83
N GLN A 105 12.44 18.79 -5.64
CA GLN A 105 13.12 18.48 -4.35
C GLN A 105 12.82 17.04 -3.88
N ILE A 106 13.26 16.06 -4.68
CA ILE A 106 13.09 14.64 -4.34
C ILE A 106 14.38 14.11 -3.71
N PRO A 107 14.36 13.50 -2.51
CA PRO A 107 15.56 12.98 -1.87
C PRO A 107 16.15 11.80 -2.65
N SER A 108 17.46 11.57 -2.51
CA SER A 108 18.18 10.48 -3.19
C SER A 108 17.77 9.09 -2.71
N SER A 109 17.20 8.98 -1.51
CA SER A 109 16.71 7.76 -0.90
C SER A 109 15.35 8.02 -0.23
N PRO A 110 14.49 7.01 -0.10
CA PRO A 110 13.19 7.18 0.54
C PRO A 110 13.36 7.50 2.04
N PRO A 111 12.69 8.55 2.56
CA PRO A 111 12.61 8.81 4.00
C PRO A 111 11.89 7.67 4.73
N ALA A 112 12.40 7.28 5.91
CA ALA A 112 11.86 6.16 6.68
C ALA A 112 10.40 6.39 7.13
N ASP A 113 10.01 7.63 7.37
CA ASP A 113 8.66 8.04 7.75
C ASP A 113 7.74 8.31 6.55
N GLY A 114 8.19 7.99 5.34
CA GLY A 114 7.52 8.27 4.08
C GLY A 114 7.73 9.72 3.64
N TRP A 115 7.82 9.92 2.32
CA TRP A 115 8.04 11.25 1.75
C TRP A 115 6.71 11.99 1.60
N VAL A 116 6.70 13.26 1.96
CA VAL A 116 5.61 14.21 1.68
C VAL A 116 6.26 15.51 1.21
N TYR A 117 5.76 16.06 0.12
CA TYR A 117 6.31 17.28 -0.45
C TYR A 117 5.21 18.16 -1.06
N GLU A 118 5.41 19.46 -0.94
CA GLU A 118 4.50 20.48 -1.44
C GLU A 118 5.32 21.49 -2.25
N GLN A 119 4.82 21.82 -3.44
CA GLN A 119 5.44 22.77 -4.35
C GLN A 119 4.35 23.66 -4.93
N SER A 120 4.64 24.95 -5.09
CA SER A 120 3.69 25.91 -5.70
C SER A 120 3.21 25.40 -7.06
N GLU A 121 1.93 25.61 -7.35
CA GLU A 121 1.27 25.24 -8.62
C GLU A 121 1.21 23.73 -8.93
N LEU A 122 1.62 22.85 -8.01
CA LEU A 122 1.48 21.41 -8.13
C LEU A 122 0.66 20.83 -6.98
N PRO A 123 -0.05 19.70 -7.20
CA PRO A 123 -0.67 18.97 -6.11
C PRO A 123 0.37 18.58 -5.03
N ARG A 124 -0.06 18.54 -3.77
CA ARG A 124 0.75 17.96 -2.70
C ARG A 124 0.99 16.48 -3.00
N ILE A 125 2.22 16.00 -2.88
CA ILE A 125 2.60 14.61 -3.17
C ILE A 125 3.03 13.90 -1.90
N GLY A 126 2.70 12.63 -1.79
CA GLY A 126 3.32 11.73 -0.83
C GLY A 126 3.65 10.40 -1.48
N VAL A 127 4.75 9.78 -1.04
CA VAL A 127 5.16 8.46 -1.51
C VAL A 127 5.48 7.57 -0.30
N TRP A 128 4.93 6.36 -0.33
CA TRP A 128 5.26 5.27 0.57
C TRP A 128 5.67 4.03 -0.22
N LEU A 129 6.81 3.45 0.14
CA LEU A 129 7.29 2.17 -0.38
C LEU A 129 7.00 1.08 0.65
N MET A 130 6.27 0.04 0.25
CA MET A 130 6.08 -1.12 1.12
C MET A 130 7.40 -1.86 1.34
N PRO A 131 7.56 -2.52 2.50
CA PRO A 131 6.62 -2.50 3.63
C PRO A 131 6.77 -1.24 4.51
N ASP A 132 7.94 -0.63 4.59
CA ASP A 132 8.27 0.39 5.60
C ASP A 132 9.19 1.54 5.12
N ASN A 133 9.32 1.73 3.81
CA ASN A 133 10.27 2.62 3.14
C ASN A 133 11.75 2.27 3.31
N GLN A 134 12.12 1.21 4.04
CA GLN A 134 13.51 0.88 4.36
C GLN A 134 13.91 -0.52 3.91
N LEU A 135 12.94 -1.43 3.76
CA LEU A 135 13.15 -2.78 3.27
C LEU A 135 12.58 -2.94 1.85
N SER A 136 13.19 -3.83 1.07
CA SER A 136 12.54 -4.40 -0.11
C SER A 136 11.42 -5.34 0.35
N GLY A 137 10.28 -5.33 -0.34
CA GLY A 137 9.14 -6.20 -0.05
C GLY A 137 7.83 -5.65 -0.62
N MET A 138 6.73 -6.31 -0.26
CA MET A 138 5.39 -6.03 -0.76
C MET A 138 4.41 -5.74 0.38
N LEU A 139 3.16 -5.48 0.04
CA LEU A 139 2.05 -5.38 0.99
C LEU A 139 1.99 -6.59 1.94
N GLU A 140 2.22 -7.82 1.45
CA GLU A 140 2.16 -9.01 2.29
C GLU A 140 3.24 -9.03 3.38
N ASP A 141 4.44 -8.47 3.12
CA ASP A 141 5.48 -8.28 4.15
C ASP A 141 4.99 -7.31 5.23
N PHE A 142 4.36 -6.21 4.83
CA PHE A 142 3.76 -5.24 5.77
C PHE A 142 2.68 -5.92 6.63
N VAL A 143 1.79 -6.70 6.01
CA VAL A 143 0.68 -7.35 6.71
C VAL A 143 1.17 -8.48 7.62
N ALA A 144 2.18 -9.25 7.23
CA ALA A 144 2.77 -10.29 8.07
C ALA A 144 3.40 -9.70 9.35
N ARG A 145 3.89 -8.46 9.31
CA ARG A 145 4.38 -7.75 10.50
C ARG A 145 3.27 -7.27 11.44
N LEU A 146 2.00 -7.34 11.03
CA LEU A 146 0.85 -7.05 11.91
C LEU A 146 0.41 -8.25 12.74
N MET A 147 0.95 -9.44 12.47
CA MET A 147 0.68 -10.65 13.26
C MET A 147 1.21 -10.47 14.68
N SER A 148 0.52 -11.08 15.65
CA SER A 148 0.97 -11.06 17.05
C SER A 148 2.38 -11.66 17.20
N PRO A 149 3.28 -11.05 17.99
CA PRO A 149 4.57 -11.67 18.31
C PRO A 149 4.39 -12.99 19.08
N ASP A 150 3.26 -13.15 19.79
CA ASP A 150 2.91 -14.35 20.55
C ASP A 150 2.03 -15.34 19.73
N ASP A 151 1.93 -15.16 18.40
CA ASP A 151 1.13 -16.03 17.54
C ASP A 151 1.77 -17.41 17.39
N ASN A 152 1.03 -18.44 17.81
CA ASN A 152 1.51 -19.84 17.77
C ASN A 152 1.40 -20.49 16.38
N LEU A 153 0.64 -19.90 15.46
CA LEU A 153 0.39 -20.46 14.13
C LEU A 153 1.44 -20.00 13.11
N ARG A 154 1.95 -18.77 13.24
CA ARG A 154 2.96 -18.20 12.34
C ARG A 154 4.22 -19.08 12.28
N PRO A 155 4.86 -19.49 13.39
CA PRO A 155 6.02 -20.38 13.32
C PRO A 155 5.73 -21.72 12.62
N LYS A 156 4.48 -22.21 12.71
CA LYS A 156 4.06 -23.43 11.99
C LYS A 156 3.93 -23.18 10.49
N ALA A 157 3.43 -22.02 10.08
CA ALA A 157 3.35 -21.64 8.68
C ALA A 157 4.77 -21.49 8.11
N ASP A 158 5.64 -20.74 8.78
CA ASP A 158 7.05 -20.57 8.41
C ASP A 158 7.74 -21.93 8.22
N THR A 159 7.62 -22.83 9.21
CA THR A 159 8.23 -24.18 9.13
C THR A 159 7.74 -24.95 7.90
N ILE A 160 6.43 -24.95 7.62
CA ILE A 160 5.87 -25.67 6.47
C ILE A 160 6.36 -25.06 5.17
N LEU A 161 6.43 -23.72 5.06
CA LEU A 161 6.96 -23.04 3.88
C LEU A 161 8.44 -23.40 3.65
N GLU A 162 9.25 -23.36 4.70
CA GLU A 162 10.66 -23.75 4.63
C GLU A 162 10.84 -25.21 4.18
N GLU A 163 9.98 -26.12 4.67
CA GLU A 163 9.99 -27.53 4.27
C GLU A 163 9.67 -27.72 2.78
N ILE A 164 8.58 -27.12 2.29
CA ILE A 164 8.19 -27.25 0.87
C ILE A 164 9.17 -26.55 -0.07
N GLU A 165 9.83 -25.48 0.37
CA GLU A 165 10.87 -24.80 -0.41
C GLU A 165 12.15 -25.63 -0.49
N ARG A 166 12.58 -26.20 0.64
CA ARG A 166 13.73 -27.12 0.69
C ARG A 166 13.51 -28.35 -0.17
N GLU A 167 12.29 -28.89 -0.18
CA GLU A 167 11.91 -30.05 -1.00
C GLU A 167 11.55 -29.67 -2.46
N GLN A 168 11.62 -28.38 -2.82
CA GLN A 168 11.27 -27.86 -4.15
C GLN A 168 9.84 -28.23 -4.58
N LEU A 169 8.93 -28.31 -3.62
CA LEU A 169 7.50 -28.57 -3.82
C LEU A 169 6.72 -27.26 -4.01
N ASN A 170 7.29 -26.12 -3.61
CA ASN A 170 6.68 -24.80 -3.78
C ASN A 170 6.43 -24.50 -5.26
N ARG A 171 5.20 -24.08 -5.58
CA ARG A 171 4.83 -23.60 -6.93
C ARG A 171 5.01 -22.09 -7.09
N TYR A 172 5.08 -21.36 -5.98
CA TYR A 172 5.34 -19.94 -5.96
C TYR A 172 6.85 -19.67 -6.04
N THR A 173 7.23 -18.49 -6.52
CA THR A 173 8.63 -18.03 -6.57
C THR A 173 9.08 -17.54 -5.19
N SER A 174 10.38 -17.50 -4.91
CA SER A 174 10.90 -16.99 -3.63
C SER A 174 10.43 -15.56 -3.32
N VAL A 175 10.22 -14.73 -4.34
CA VAL A 175 9.68 -13.36 -4.21
C VAL A 175 8.28 -13.36 -3.58
N HIS A 176 7.49 -14.41 -3.79
CA HIS A 176 6.14 -14.56 -3.24
C HIS A 176 6.11 -15.35 -1.92
N HIS A 177 7.25 -15.54 -1.24
CA HIS A 177 7.28 -16.22 0.06
C HIS A 177 6.35 -15.55 1.08
N ALA A 178 6.44 -14.23 1.25
CA ALA A 178 5.59 -13.48 2.19
C ALA A 178 4.09 -13.63 1.86
N LYS A 179 3.75 -13.68 0.56
CA LYS A 179 2.39 -13.93 0.07
C LYS A 179 1.93 -15.34 0.41
N ALA A 180 2.76 -16.35 0.20
CA ALA A 180 2.45 -17.72 0.61
C ALA A 180 2.29 -17.84 2.13
N LEU A 181 3.12 -17.15 2.92
CA LEU A 181 3.08 -17.16 4.37
C LEU A 181 1.76 -16.60 4.90
N ILE A 182 1.41 -15.37 4.51
CA ILE A 182 0.20 -14.71 5.03
C ILE A 182 -1.06 -15.48 4.63
N HIS A 183 -1.12 -16.01 3.39
CA HIS A 183 -2.27 -16.78 2.93
C HIS A 183 -2.39 -18.15 3.62
N THR A 184 -1.27 -18.81 3.89
CA THR A 184 -1.25 -20.09 4.65
C THR A 184 -1.73 -19.86 6.08
N TRP A 185 -1.21 -18.84 6.74
CA TRP A 185 -1.64 -18.50 8.09
C TRP A 185 -3.12 -18.06 8.15
N LEU A 186 -3.60 -17.29 7.17
CA LEU A 186 -5.01 -16.91 7.05
C LEU A 186 -5.93 -18.11 6.85
N ALA A 187 -5.46 -19.19 6.22
CA ALA A 187 -6.22 -20.43 6.06
C ALA A 187 -6.47 -21.15 7.40
N TRP A 188 -5.65 -20.91 8.42
CA TRP A 188 -5.78 -21.54 9.74
C TRP A 188 -6.58 -20.71 10.76
N GLN A 189 -7.07 -19.55 10.35
CA GLN A 189 -7.88 -18.69 11.21
C GLN A 189 -9.29 -19.25 11.40
N LYS A 190 -9.97 -18.78 12.46
CA LYS A 190 -11.35 -19.18 12.81
C LYS A 190 -12.32 -19.15 11.62
N LYS A 191 -12.16 -18.16 10.73
CA LYS A 191 -12.78 -18.15 9.41
C LYS A 191 -11.66 -18.31 8.37
N PRO A 192 -11.45 -19.53 7.85
CA PRO A 192 -10.37 -19.82 6.91
C PRO A 192 -10.38 -18.92 5.68
N GLY A 193 -9.19 -18.46 5.27
CA GLY A 193 -8.97 -17.78 4.01
C GLY A 193 -9.62 -16.40 3.92
N MET A 194 -9.89 -15.74 5.05
CA MET A 194 -10.41 -14.38 5.03
C MET A 194 -9.41 -13.42 4.34
N PRO A 195 -9.87 -12.47 3.51
CA PRO A 195 -8.97 -11.48 2.90
C PRO A 195 -8.25 -10.62 3.94
N MET A 196 -7.01 -10.20 3.67
CA MET A 196 -6.17 -9.42 4.61
C MET A 196 -6.88 -8.18 5.20
N GLY A 197 -7.58 -7.39 4.38
CA GLY A 197 -8.35 -6.24 4.89
C GLY A 197 -9.48 -6.63 5.85
N GLN A 198 -10.11 -7.79 5.64
CA GLN A 198 -11.12 -8.31 6.59
C GLN A 198 -10.46 -8.82 7.87
N ALA A 199 -9.28 -9.44 7.79
CA ALA A 199 -8.53 -9.89 8.96
C ALA A 199 -8.12 -8.72 9.87
N ILE A 200 -7.70 -7.59 9.30
CA ILE A 200 -7.45 -6.35 10.06
C ILE A 200 -8.73 -5.84 10.73
N THR A 201 -9.83 -5.78 9.98
CA THR A 201 -11.13 -5.30 10.51
C THR A 201 -11.65 -6.22 11.63
N ALA A 202 -11.43 -7.53 11.53
CA ALA A 202 -11.82 -8.53 12.51
C ALA A 202 -10.86 -8.61 13.71
N GLN A 203 -9.84 -7.75 13.78
CA GLN A 203 -8.79 -7.74 14.81
C GLN A 203 -8.05 -9.09 14.91
N VAL A 204 -8.00 -9.84 13.81
CA VAL A 204 -7.14 -11.02 13.66
C VAL A 204 -5.70 -10.59 13.36
N LEU A 205 -5.54 -9.42 12.72
CA LEU A 205 -4.25 -8.75 12.49
C LEU A 205 -4.21 -7.38 13.19
N GLY A 206 -3.04 -7.04 13.70
CA GLY A 206 -2.67 -5.69 14.16
C GLY A 206 -2.38 -5.58 15.65
N ASP A 207 -1.63 -6.54 16.20
CA ASP A 207 -1.10 -6.48 17.57
C ASP A 207 0.23 -5.71 17.64
N ASP A 208 1.08 -5.76 16.60
CA ASP A 208 2.24 -4.86 16.47
C ASP A 208 1.79 -3.54 15.82
N GLU A 209 1.65 -2.52 16.65
CA GLU A 209 1.19 -1.21 16.22
C GLU A 209 2.26 -0.38 15.53
N THR A 210 3.54 -0.77 15.54
CA THR A 210 4.63 0.14 15.18
C THR A 210 4.64 0.48 13.68
N ILE A 211 4.65 -0.54 12.82
CA ILE A 211 4.68 -0.36 11.35
C ILE A 211 3.36 0.22 10.84
N ALA A 212 2.23 -0.24 11.39
CA ALA A 212 0.91 0.31 11.06
C ALA A 212 0.79 1.78 11.46
N LEU A 213 1.27 2.15 12.66
CA LEU A 213 1.23 3.52 13.13
C LEU A 213 2.15 4.44 12.32
N ALA A 214 3.32 3.97 11.88
CA ALA A 214 4.19 4.74 10.98
C ALA A 214 3.47 5.07 9.65
N PHE A 215 2.85 4.06 9.02
CA PHE A 215 2.09 4.24 7.79
C PHE A 215 0.87 5.17 7.98
N VAL A 216 0.11 4.99 9.06
CA VAL A 216 -1.06 5.81 9.40
C VAL A 216 -0.66 7.26 9.69
N LYS A 217 0.45 7.49 10.40
CA LYS A 217 1.00 8.83 10.62
C LYS A 217 1.39 9.49 9.30
N TRP A 218 1.99 8.74 8.37
CA TRP A 218 2.29 9.25 7.04
C TRP A 218 1.02 9.66 6.27
N LEU A 219 -0.04 8.82 6.29
CA LEU A 219 -1.33 9.15 5.68
C LEU A 219 -1.93 10.43 6.27
N ASP A 220 -1.93 10.58 7.60
CA ASP A 220 -2.45 11.77 8.27
C ASP A 220 -1.63 13.02 7.91
N ARG A 221 -0.29 12.95 7.93
CA ARG A 221 0.57 14.06 7.47
C ARG A 221 0.31 14.46 6.02
N LEU A 222 0.01 13.49 5.16
CA LEU A 222 -0.24 13.75 3.75
C LEU A 222 -1.59 14.44 3.52
N PHE A 223 -2.67 13.89 4.07
CA PHE A 223 -4.05 14.29 3.77
C PHE A 223 -4.68 15.25 4.79
N ASN A 224 -3.99 15.51 5.90
CA ASN A 224 -4.46 16.38 6.98
C ASN A 224 -3.40 17.41 7.42
N PRO A 225 -2.88 18.24 6.49
CA PRO A 225 -1.76 19.15 6.78
C PRO A 225 -2.07 20.20 7.85
N ASN A 226 -3.35 20.50 8.09
CA ASN A 226 -3.78 21.57 9.00
C ASN A 226 -4.06 21.09 10.43
N ALA A 227 -4.04 19.78 10.72
CA ALA A 227 -4.30 19.28 12.06
C ALA A 227 -3.22 19.67 13.08
N ASN A 228 -1.99 19.92 12.63
CA ASN A 228 -0.89 20.36 13.50
C ASN A 228 -0.89 21.86 13.80
N LEU A 229 -1.75 22.65 13.14
CA LEU A 229 -1.89 24.10 13.37
C LEU A 229 -2.97 24.43 14.41
N SER A 230 -3.71 23.45 14.91
CA SER A 230 -4.81 23.64 15.88
C SER A 230 -4.40 23.48 17.35
N THR A 231 -3.12 23.19 17.61
CA THR A 231 -2.57 22.97 18.96
C THR A 231 -1.50 24.00 19.35
N SER A 232 -1.53 25.19 18.77
CA SER A 232 -0.67 26.33 19.13
C SER A 232 -1.49 27.46 19.76
#